data_AF-A0A5B0N073-F1
#
_entry.id   AF-A0A5B0N073-F1
#
_cell.length_a   1.000
_cell.length_b   1.000
_cell.length_c   1.000
_cell.angle_alpha   90.00
_cell.angle_beta   90.00
_cell.angle_gamma   90.00
#
_symmetry.space_group_name_H-M   'P 1'
#
loop_
_entity.id
_entity.type
_entity.pdbx_description
1 polymer ?
#
loop_
_entity_poly.entity_id
_entity_poly.type
_entity_poly.pdbx_seq_one_letter_code
_entity_poly.pdbx_strand_id
1 'polypeptide(L)'
;MGLSSDLKPSSFDLVEQLNGIMREMNSFKVEDIIFQTINFMKKFDYIPEEDFKDFYQTKNTLEIATIHIFFGDMLNKVKYMNHKDELVNYDMDYVNYPSKYLFSIIDQWNYIDVKNIFEVLQDQYKRSGTYQLLKIHSDFDHRFDVENRGDVTEGSIEHEFAVLMAPIFENTFIFNKLEEHLERGSGHEYLDPEVKQHILDVGKFFIKVGDLPNIEGKEFYLSFPFLFLDFVQHNYGIRLRDGDLVGHDFEAKFEAMATRSLIREELDKLAKDIRKIRVDHLTYRLNIPSELCDQITRRMTGILSLKDKLEESARIHEIHNYSMVDQVNKDIQSLSQGPHGLYKWFSDFYNSRKPSTQSLQA
;
A
#
# COMPACT_ATOMS: atom_id res chain seq x y z
N MET A 1 2.50 -47.45 34.04
CA MET A 1 2.25 -46.00 34.24
C MET A 1 3.61 -45.38 34.52
N GLY A 2 4.21 -44.50 33.75
CA GLY A 2 3.91 -43.81 32.50
C GLY A 2 5.13 -42.90 32.33
N LEU A 3 5.83 -42.96 31.21
CA LEU A 3 6.85 -41.98 30.85
C LEU A 3 6.44 -41.42 29.51
N SER A 4 6.12 -40.12 29.51
CA SER A 4 5.83 -39.34 28.31
C SER A 4 7.08 -39.28 27.45
N SER A 5 6.98 -39.81 26.23
CA SER A 5 7.93 -39.51 25.16
C SER A 5 7.53 -38.19 24.51
N ASP A 6 8.42 -37.21 24.59
CA ASP A 6 8.44 -36.02 23.74
C ASP A 6 8.28 -36.43 22.28
N LEU A 7 7.13 -36.12 21.68
CA LEU A 7 6.92 -36.20 20.24
C LEU A 7 7.60 -34.98 19.61
N LYS A 8 8.88 -35.12 19.27
CA LYS A 8 9.48 -34.30 18.22
C LYS A 8 8.72 -34.57 16.92
N PRO A 9 8.45 -33.55 16.07
CA PRO A 9 7.90 -33.78 14.74
C PRO A 9 8.77 -34.80 14.01
N SER A 10 8.16 -35.80 13.40
CA SER A 10 8.91 -36.84 12.70
C SER A 10 9.65 -36.17 11.53
N SER A 11 10.88 -36.61 11.23
CA SER A 11 11.63 -36.10 10.07
C SER A 11 10.92 -36.33 8.73
N PHE A 12 9.83 -37.10 8.74
CA PHE A 12 8.97 -37.36 7.59
C PHE A 12 8.01 -36.19 7.31
N ASP A 13 7.42 -35.59 8.35
CA ASP A 13 6.52 -34.43 8.23
C ASP A 13 7.23 -33.18 7.69
N LEU A 14 8.49 -33.00 8.09
CA LEU A 14 9.33 -31.89 7.63
C LEU A 14 9.72 -32.03 6.15
N VAL A 15 9.93 -33.26 5.67
CA VAL A 15 10.24 -33.55 4.26
C VAL A 15 8.99 -33.42 3.38
N GLU A 16 7.82 -33.77 3.89
CA GLU A 16 6.55 -33.61 3.17
C GLU A 16 6.12 -32.14 3.08
N GLN A 17 6.29 -31.37 4.15
CA GLN A 17 6.12 -29.91 4.15
C GLN A 17 7.15 -29.23 3.23
N LEU A 18 8.42 -29.62 3.27
CA LEU A 18 9.44 -29.09 2.36
C LEU A 18 9.17 -29.47 0.90
N ASN A 19 8.65 -30.67 0.61
CA ASN A 19 8.25 -31.08 -0.73
C ASN A 19 6.98 -30.36 -1.22
N GLY A 20 6.04 -30.06 -0.32
CA GLY A 20 4.87 -29.22 -0.59
C GLY A 20 5.31 -27.80 -0.96
N ILE A 21 6.12 -27.18 -0.11
CA ILE A 21 6.72 -25.86 -0.34
C ILE A 21 7.56 -25.86 -1.62
N MET A 22 8.36 -26.89 -1.90
CA MET A 22 9.17 -26.97 -3.13
C MET A 22 8.33 -27.20 -4.40
N ARG A 23 7.20 -27.90 -4.31
CA ARG A 23 6.23 -28.04 -5.43
C ARG A 23 5.47 -26.75 -5.67
N GLU A 24 5.02 -26.08 -4.61
CA GLU A 24 4.36 -24.78 -4.66
C GLU A 24 5.31 -23.68 -5.15
N MET A 25 6.59 -23.73 -4.77
CA MET A 25 7.63 -22.85 -5.33
C MET A 25 7.87 -23.11 -6.82
N ASN A 26 7.60 -24.32 -7.33
CA ASN A 26 7.70 -24.59 -8.77
C ASN A 26 6.45 -24.14 -9.53
N SER A 27 5.25 -24.31 -8.99
CA SER A 27 4.02 -23.76 -9.61
C SER A 27 4.05 -22.24 -9.60
N PHE A 28 4.42 -21.63 -8.47
CA PHE A 28 4.59 -20.18 -8.35
C PHE A 28 5.62 -19.67 -9.37
N LYS A 29 6.80 -20.29 -9.51
CA LYS A 29 7.77 -19.87 -10.54
C LYS A 29 7.22 -19.96 -11.96
N VAL A 30 6.44 -21.01 -12.27
CA VAL A 30 5.84 -21.16 -13.60
C VAL A 30 4.78 -20.08 -13.84
N GLU A 31 3.91 -19.82 -12.87
CA GLU A 31 2.92 -18.74 -12.90
C GLU A 31 3.59 -17.37 -13.07
N ASP A 32 4.64 -17.07 -12.30
CA ASP A 32 5.42 -15.83 -12.39
C ASP A 32 6.02 -15.65 -13.79
N ILE A 33 6.61 -16.72 -14.36
CA ILE A 33 7.11 -16.70 -15.75
C ILE A 33 5.99 -16.40 -16.75
N ILE A 34 4.79 -16.95 -16.55
CA ILE A 34 3.63 -16.68 -17.41
C ILE A 34 3.26 -15.19 -17.32
N PHE A 35 3.10 -14.63 -16.12
CA PHE A 35 2.77 -13.21 -15.95
C PHE A 35 3.86 -12.29 -16.53
N GLN A 36 5.14 -12.58 -16.26
CA GLN A 36 6.26 -11.84 -16.85
C GLN A 36 6.27 -11.90 -18.38
N THR A 37 5.93 -13.05 -18.95
CA THR A 37 5.84 -13.23 -20.41
C THR A 37 4.69 -12.41 -20.98
N ILE A 38 3.49 -12.46 -20.39
CA ILE A 38 2.33 -11.68 -20.83
C ILE A 38 2.62 -10.17 -20.74
N ASN A 39 3.24 -9.73 -19.64
CA ASN A 39 3.66 -8.33 -19.47
C ASN A 39 4.71 -7.91 -20.50
N PHE A 40 5.71 -8.76 -20.75
CA PHE A 40 6.70 -8.52 -21.80
C PHE A 40 6.03 -8.41 -23.17
N MET A 41 5.14 -9.34 -23.51
CA MET A 41 4.38 -9.31 -24.75
C MET A 41 3.57 -8.02 -24.87
N LYS A 42 2.95 -7.55 -23.78
CA LYS A 42 2.21 -6.29 -23.81
C LYS A 42 3.10 -5.07 -24.00
N LYS A 43 4.24 -5.01 -23.31
CA LYS A 43 5.21 -3.90 -23.40
C LYS A 43 5.77 -3.70 -24.79
N PHE A 44 5.98 -4.78 -25.53
CA PHE A 44 6.52 -4.74 -26.90
C PHE A 44 5.44 -4.86 -27.97
N ASP A 45 4.17 -4.63 -27.60
CA ASP A 45 3.00 -4.69 -28.50
C ASP A 45 2.87 -6.00 -29.29
N TYR A 46 3.34 -7.12 -28.73
CA TYR A 46 3.17 -8.46 -29.28
C TYR A 46 1.78 -9.05 -29.06
N ILE A 47 1.00 -8.49 -28.13
CA ILE A 47 -0.40 -8.83 -27.91
C ILE A 47 -1.29 -7.58 -27.94
N PRO A 48 -2.49 -7.67 -28.55
CA PRO A 48 -3.52 -6.65 -28.44
C PRO A 48 -3.90 -6.32 -26.99
N GLU A 49 -4.41 -5.11 -26.78
CA GLU A 49 -4.90 -4.70 -25.45
C GLU A 49 -6.10 -5.53 -24.97
N GLU A 50 -6.99 -5.94 -25.88
CA GLU A 50 -8.15 -6.78 -25.54
C GLU A 50 -7.72 -8.17 -25.04
N ASP A 51 -6.76 -8.82 -25.69
CA ASP A 51 -6.25 -10.13 -25.23
C ASP A 51 -5.55 -10.03 -23.87
N PHE A 52 -4.84 -8.92 -23.63
CA PHE A 52 -4.21 -8.64 -22.33
C PHE A 52 -5.26 -8.40 -21.24
N LYS A 53 -6.37 -7.70 -21.57
CA LYS A 53 -7.51 -7.53 -20.66
C LYS A 53 -8.14 -8.89 -20.35
N ASP A 54 -8.49 -9.66 -21.37
CA ASP A 54 -9.16 -10.96 -21.23
C ASP A 54 -8.37 -11.93 -20.34
N PHE A 55 -7.04 -11.93 -20.46
CA PHE A 55 -6.16 -12.72 -19.61
C PHE A 55 -6.39 -12.43 -18.11
N TYR A 56 -6.39 -11.16 -17.72
CA TYR A 56 -6.52 -10.74 -16.32
C TYR A 56 -7.97 -10.62 -15.82
N GLN A 57 -8.97 -10.61 -16.72
CA GLN A 57 -10.39 -10.48 -16.36
C GLN A 57 -11.05 -11.82 -15.94
N THR A 58 -10.27 -12.90 -15.85
CA THR A 58 -10.75 -14.14 -15.23
C THR A 58 -10.48 -14.09 -13.72
N LYS A 59 -11.49 -14.45 -12.90
CA LYS A 59 -11.39 -14.39 -11.42
C LYS A 59 -10.13 -15.09 -10.91
N ASN A 60 -9.86 -16.30 -11.38
CA ASN A 60 -8.69 -17.08 -10.96
C ASN A 60 -7.37 -16.42 -11.36
N THR A 61 -7.26 -15.86 -12.57
CA THR A 61 -6.01 -15.22 -13.02
C THR A 61 -5.77 -13.93 -12.27
N LEU A 62 -6.81 -13.16 -11.94
CA LEU A 62 -6.69 -11.97 -11.11
C LEU A 62 -6.26 -12.31 -9.68
N GLU A 63 -6.83 -13.37 -9.09
CA GLU A 63 -6.44 -13.88 -7.77
C GLU A 63 -4.99 -14.33 -7.73
N ILE A 64 -4.57 -15.14 -8.69
CA ILE A 64 -3.19 -15.58 -8.80
C ILE A 64 -2.28 -14.36 -9.05
N ALA A 65 -2.62 -13.47 -9.99
CA ALA A 65 -1.84 -12.26 -10.23
C ALA A 65 -1.69 -11.41 -8.96
N THR A 66 -2.75 -11.27 -8.15
CA THR A 66 -2.71 -10.51 -6.91
C THR A 66 -1.82 -11.16 -5.85
N ILE A 67 -1.83 -12.49 -5.74
CA ILE A 67 -0.88 -13.25 -4.92
C ILE A 67 0.55 -13.01 -5.41
N HIS A 68 0.79 -13.09 -6.72
CA HIS A 68 2.10 -12.84 -7.32
C HIS A 68 2.57 -11.40 -7.13
N ILE A 69 1.66 -10.44 -7.16
CA ILE A 69 1.94 -9.03 -6.88
C ILE A 69 2.33 -8.86 -5.40
N PHE A 70 1.58 -9.49 -4.49
CA PHE A 70 1.83 -9.42 -3.06
C PHE A 70 3.13 -10.11 -2.63
N PHE A 71 3.36 -11.33 -3.13
CA PHE A 71 4.50 -12.17 -2.76
C PHE A 71 5.71 -12.01 -3.68
N GLY A 72 5.55 -11.55 -4.92
CA GLY A 72 6.66 -11.34 -5.85
C GLY A 72 7.70 -10.38 -5.31
N ASP A 73 7.25 -9.32 -4.64
CA ASP A 73 8.10 -8.35 -3.95
C ASP A 73 8.67 -8.87 -2.61
N MET A 74 8.01 -9.85 -1.97
CA MET A 74 8.52 -10.50 -0.75
C MET A 74 9.52 -11.62 -1.04
N LEU A 75 9.29 -12.40 -2.09
CA LEU A 75 10.08 -13.59 -2.48
C LEU A 75 11.34 -13.20 -3.23
N ASN A 76 11.25 -12.17 -4.09
CA ASN A 76 12.43 -11.39 -4.41
C ASN A 76 12.79 -10.70 -3.11
N LYS A 77 13.80 -11.18 -2.37
CA LYS A 77 14.33 -10.49 -1.18
C LYS A 77 14.88 -9.13 -1.61
N VAL A 78 14.01 -8.19 -1.96
CA VAL A 78 14.39 -6.83 -2.30
C VAL A 78 14.65 -6.20 -0.95
N LYS A 79 15.92 -6.31 -0.57
CA LYS A 79 16.58 -5.32 0.27
C LYS A 79 16.41 -3.99 -0.45
N TYR A 80 15.26 -3.35 -0.29
CA TYR A 80 15.07 -2.04 -0.86
C TYR A 80 15.84 -1.09 0.03
N MET A 81 16.67 -0.27 -0.60
CA MET A 81 17.22 0.88 0.09
C MET A 81 16.03 1.79 0.39
N ASN A 82 15.73 2.03 1.66
CA ASN A 82 14.77 3.09 2.00
C ASN A 82 15.36 4.45 1.55
N HIS A 83 14.59 5.53 1.64
CA HIS A 83 15.05 6.87 1.28
C HIS A 83 16.25 7.38 2.15
N LYS A 84 16.76 6.57 3.11
CA LYS A 84 17.99 6.77 3.89
C LYS A 84 19.17 5.93 3.38
N ASP A 85 19.03 5.24 2.25
CA ASP A 85 20.00 4.26 1.73
C ASP A 85 20.30 3.11 2.73
N GLU A 86 19.41 2.87 3.70
CA GLU A 86 19.51 1.75 4.63
C GLU A 86 18.89 0.51 4.01
N LEU A 87 19.52 -0.62 4.30
CA LEU A 87 19.10 -1.93 3.88
C LEU A 87 17.95 -2.40 4.78
N VAL A 88 16.72 -2.16 4.35
CA VAL A 88 15.53 -2.53 5.14
C VAL A 88 15.06 -3.91 4.72
N ASN A 89 14.85 -4.78 5.72
CA ASN A 89 14.16 -6.05 5.48
C ASN A 89 12.67 -5.75 5.31
N TYR A 90 12.12 -6.22 4.20
CA TYR A 90 10.71 -6.08 3.82
C TYR A 90 9.76 -6.48 4.95
N ASP A 91 10.12 -7.53 5.70
CA ASP A 91 9.32 -8.13 6.77
C ASP A 91 8.93 -7.19 7.93
N MET A 92 9.73 -6.16 8.25
CA MET A 92 9.50 -5.35 9.46
C MET A 92 8.72 -4.06 9.21
N ASP A 93 8.92 -3.39 8.08
CA ASP A 93 8.23 -2.13 7.77
C ASP A 93 6.84 -2.39 7.16
N TYR A 94 6.66 -3.51 6.45
CA TYR A 94 5.39 -3.93 5.85
C TYR A 94 4.32 -4.16 6.90
N VAL A 95 4.69 -4.95 7.92
CA VAL A 95 3.84 -5.23 9.07
C VAL A 95 3.46 -3.90 9.74
N ASN A 96 4.39 -3.00 10.02
CA ASN A 96 4.03 -1.80 10.78
C ASN A 96 3.29 -0.72 9.96
N TYR A 97 3.45 -0.70 8.64
CA TYR A 97 2.89 0.34 7.77
C TYR A 97 2.28 -0.24 6.49
N PRO A 98 1.16 -0.98 6.59
CA PRO A 98 0.58 -1.72 5.46
C PRO A 98 0.17 -0.81 4.30
N SER A 99 -0.26 0.41 4.62
CA SER A 99 -0.61 1.43 3.63
C SER A 99 0.58 1.81 2.75
N LYS A 100 1.80 1.91 3.32
CA LYS A 100 3.03 2.20 2.57
C LYS A 100 3.21 1.19 1.43
N TYR A 101 2.88 -0.07 1.71
CA TYR A 101 3.15 -1.14 0.78
C TYR A 101 1.99 -1.41 -0.17
N LEU A 102 0.74 -1.42 0.31
CA LEU A 102 -0.42 -1.61 -0.55
C LEU A 102 -0.45 -0.57 -1.69
N PHE A 103 -0.16 0.70 -1.38
CA PHE A 103 -0.06 1.77 -2.39
C PHE A 103 1.21 1.65 -3.24
N SER A 104 2.35 1.23 -2.67
CA SER A 104 3.58 1.02 -3.45
C SER A 104 3.52 -0.19 -4.38
N ILE A 105 2.81 -1.25 -4.01
CA ILE A 105 2.69 -2.53 -4.73
C ILE A 105 1.81 -2.32 -5.97
N ILE A 106 0.72 -1.57 -5.83
CA ILE A 106 -0.11 -1.11 -6.96
C ILE A 106 0.74 -0.33 -7.97
N ASP A 107 1.76 0.40 -7.51
CA ASP A 107 2.61 1.29 -8.32
C ASP A 107 3.95 0.68 -8.78
N GLN A 108 4.50 -0.35 -8.13
CA GLN A 108 5.78 -0.98 -8.53
C GLN A 108 5.72 -1.60 -9.94
N TRP A 109 4.52 -1.85 -10.45
CA TRP A 109 4.29 -2.25 -11.83
C TRP A 109 4.44 -1.12 -12.85
N ASN A 110 4.62 0.14 -12.40
CA ASN A 110 5.07 1.26 -13.25
C ASN A 110 6.59 1.23 -13.53
N TYR A 111 7.37 0.35 -12.87
CA TYR A 111 8.84 0.31 -13.03
C TYR A 111 9.30 -0.41 -14.30
N ILE A 112 8.46 -1.30 -14.81
CA ILE A 112 8.59 -1.85 -16.14
C ILE A 112 7.70 -0.94 -17.00
N ASP A 113 8.18 -0.37 -18.12
CA ASP A 113 7.31 0.30 -19.12
C ASP A 113 6.27 -0.68 -19.74
N VAL A 114 5.54 -1.41 -18.91
CA VAL A 114 4.39 -2.24 -19.20
C VAL A 114 3.24 -1.41 -18.63
N LYS A 115 2.19 -1.16 -19.41
CA LYS A 115 0.94 -0.62 -18.88
C LYS A 115 0.56 -1.40 -17.62
N ASN A 116 0.30 -0.69 -16.52
CA ASN A 116 -0.10 -1.33 -15.27
C ASN A 116 -1.36 -2.16 -15.53
N ILE A 117 -1.45 -3.39 -15.00
CA ILE A 117 -2.67 -4.21 -15.08
C ILE A 117 -3.90 -3.39 -14.66
N PHE A 118 -3.76 -2.54 -13.63
CA PHE A 118 -4.80 -1.65 -13.16
C PHE A 118 -5.17 -0.52 -14.13
N GLU A 119 -4.36 -0.19 -15.13
CA GLU A 119 -4.73 0.81 -16.16
C GLU A 119 -5.71 0.23 -17.19
N VAL A 120 -5.58 -1.05 -17.50
CA VAL A 120 -6.33 -1.71 -18.58
C VAL A 120 -7.59 -2.45 -18.10
N LEU A 121 -7.64 -2.82 -16.81
CA LEU A 121 -8.77 -3.53 -16.23
C LEU A 121 -10.04 -2.64 -16.20
N GLN A 122 -11.21 -3.27 -16.27
CA GLN A 122 -12.46 -2.59 -15.93
C GLN A 122 -12.53 -2.37 -14.41
N ASP A 123 -13.30 -1.37 -13.98
CA ASP A 123 -13.39 -0.95 -12.57
C ASP A 123 -13.72 -2.12 -11.63
N GLN A 124 -14.58 -3.05 -12.03
CA GLN A 124 -14.91 -4.24 -11.22
C GLN A 124 -13.69 -5.11 -10.89
N TYR A 125 -12.77 -5.29 -11.84
CA TYR A 125 -11.58 -6.10 -11.63
C TYR A 125 -10.50 -5.34 -10.87
N LYS A 126 -10.43 -4.01 -11.04
CA LYS A 126 -9.57 -3.16 -10.18
C LYS A 126 -10.02 -3.25 -8.73
N ARG A 127 -11.33 -3.14 -8.46
CA ARG A 127 -11.92 -3.31 -7.12
C ARG A 127 -11.57 -4.67 -6.53
N SER A 128 -11.83 -5.73 -7.29
CA SER A 128 -11.58 -7.10 -6.85
C SER A 128 -10.10 -7.35 -6.55
N GLY A 129 -9.18 -6.88 -7.41
CA GLY A 129 -7.74 -6.97 -7.16
C GLY A 129 -7.30 -6.19 -5.91
N THR A 130 -7.79 -4.96 -5.73
CA THR A 130 -7.48 -4.17 -4.52
C THR A 130 -8.00 -4.83 -3.24
N TYR A 131 -9.22 -5.38 -3.25
CA TYR A 131 -9.76 -6.13 -2.13
C TYR A 131 -8.91 -7.38 -1.82
N GLN A 132 -8.51 -8.12 -2.84
CA GLN A 132 -7.67 -9.30 -2.68
C GLN A 132 -6.30 -8.96 -2.07
N LEU A 133 -5.69 -7.83 -2.42
CA LEU A 133 -4.47 -7.36 -1.76
C LEU A 133 -4.68 -7.13 -0.26
N LEU A 134 -5.78 -6.47 0.13
CA LEU A 134 -6.15 -6.27 1.53
C LEU A 134 -6.41 -7.60 2.25
N LYS A 135 -7.10 -8.53 1.57
CA LYS A 135 -7.42 -9.85 2.12
C LYS A 135 -6.16 -10.69 2.34
N ILE A 136 -5.28 -10.79 1.35
CA ILE A 136 -4.01 -11.52 1.50
C ILE A 136 -3.18 -10.92 2.64
N HIS A 137 -3.21 -9.60 2.82
CA HIS A 137 -2.60 -9.02 4.01
C HIS A 137 -3.23 -9.56 5.30
N SER A 138 -4.55 -9.54 5.40
CA SER A 138 -5.27 -10.08 6.57
C SER A 138 -4.89 -11.54 6.84
N ASP A 139 -4.80 -12.37 5.80
CA ASP A 139 -4.53 -13.81 5.91
C ASP A 139 -3.12 -14.12 6.46
N PHE A 140 -2.14 -13.22 6.24
CA PHE A 140 -0.74 -13.46 6.60
C PHE A 140 -0.25 -12.68 7.82
N ASP A 141 -1.04 -11.74 8.32
CA ASP A 141 -0.62 -10.90 9.43
C ASP A 141 -1.17 -11.40 10.77
N HIS A 142 -0.26 -11.78 11.66
CA HIS A 142 -0.59 -12.28 13.00
C HIS A 142 -1.47 -11.35 13.85
N ARG A 143 -1.64 -10.06 13.51
CA ARG A 143 -2.53 -9.15 14.24
C ARG A 143 -4.01 -9.37 13.93
N PHE A 144 -4.35 -10.11 12.87
CA PHE A 144 -5.72 -10.58 12.62
C PHE A 144 -6.02 -11.89 13.33
N ASP A 145 -5.00 -12.74 13.54
CA ASP A 145 -5.15 -14.03 14.20
C ASP A 145 -5.10 -13.91 15.74
N VAL A 146 -6.10 -13.24 16.32
CA VAL A 146 -6.16 -13.04 17.79
C VAL A 146 -6.53 -14.30 18.56
N GLU A 147 -7.24 -15.25 17.95
CA GLU A 147 -7.66 -16.50 18.62
C GLU A 147 -6.45 -17.39 18.97
N ASN A 148 -5.41 -17.38 18.13
CA ASN A 148 -4.17 -18.12 18.39
C ASN A 148 -3.15 -17.32 19.20
N ARG A 149 -3.41 -16.02 19.44
CA ARG A 149 -2.57 -15.13 20.24
C ARG A 149 -3.02 -15.11 21.68
N GLY A 150 -2.48 -16.05 22.47
CA GLY A 150 -2.76 -16.18 23.90
C GLY A 150 -2.39 -14.98 24.77
N ASP A 151 -1.80 -13.92 24.19
CA ASP A 151 -1.51 -12.62 24.80
C ASP A 151 -2.64 -11.58 24.64
N VAL A 152 -3.68 -11.86 23.85
CA VAL A 152 -4.76 -10.91 23.54
C VAL A 152 -5.95 -11.10 24.49
N THR A 153 -6.30 -10.05 25.22
CA THR A 153 -7.46 -10.06 26.13
C THR A 153 -8.73 -9.58 25.42
N GLU A 154 -9.86 -10.21 25.72
CA GLU A 154 -11.18 -9.72 25.29
C GLU A 154 -11.38 -8.25 25.71
N GLY A 155 -11.89 -7.43 24.79
CA GLY A 155 -12.07 -5.99 24.98
C GLY A 155 -10.80 -5.13 24.79
N SER A 156 -9.66 -5.73 24.45
CA SER A 156 -8.48 -5.00 23.95
C SER A 156 -8.72 -4.42 22.55
N ILE A 157 -7.86 -3.48 22.13
CA ILE A 157 -7.91 -2.88 20.79
C ILE A 157 -7.65 -3.95 19.73
N GLU A 158 -6.70 -4.85 20.02
CA GLU A 158 -6.28 -5.96 19.19
C GLU A 158 -7.45 -6.92 18.96
N HIS A 159 -8.15 -7.30 20.03
CA HIS A 159 -9.33 -8.16 19.93
C HIS A 159 -10.48 -7.50 19.15
N GLU A 160 -10.83 -6.26 19.48
CA GLU A 160 -11.91 -5.54 18.80
C GLU A 160 -11.60 -5.32 17.32
N PHE A 161 -10.34 -5.03 16.98
CA PHE A 161 -9.89 -4.96 15.59
C PHE A 161 -10.17 -6.26 14.83
N ALA A 162 -9.71 -7.40 15.36
CA ALA A 162 -9.88 -8.68 14.67
C ALA A 162 -11.37 -9.04 14.50
N VAL A 163 -12.19 -8.82 15.53
CA VAL A 163 -13.65 -9.03 15.45
C VAL A 163 -14.29 -8.15 14.38
N LEU A 164 -13.86 -6.89 14.25
CA LEU A 164 -14.36 -5.98 13.20
C LEU A 164 -13.85 -6.37 11.81
N MET A 165 -12.64 -6.90 11.68
CA MET A 165 -12.07 -7.23 10.38
C MET A 165 -12.51 -8.61 9.84
N ALA A 166 -12.89 -9.55 10.71
CA ALA A 166 -13.28 -10.91 10.32
C ALA A 166 -14.46 -10.97 9.31
N PRO A 167 -15.56 -10.21 9.48
CA PRO A 167 -16.64 -10.13 8.47
C PRO A 167 -16.20 -9.59 7.11
N ILE A 168 -15.10 -8.84 7.08
CA ILE A 168 -14.56 -8.22 5.86
C ILE A 168 -13.67 -9.23 5.13
N PHE A 169 -12.72 -9.86 5.83
CA PHE A 169 -11.64 -10.62 5.18
C PHE A 169 -11.73 -12.14 5.34
N GLU A 170 -12.18 -12.65 6.50
CA GLU A 170 -12.22 -14.10 6.73
C GLU A 170 -13.43 -14.74 6.04
N ASN A 171 -14.64 -14.27 6.34
CA ASN A 171 -15.86 -14.81 5.75
C ASN A 171 -16.36 -14.01 4.54
N THR A 172 -15.73 -12.88 4.22
CA THR A 172 -15.98 -12.04 3.03
C THR A 172 -17.40 -11.50 2.91
N PHE A 173 -18.21 -11.59 3.97
CA PHE A 173 -19.62 -11.21 3.96
C PHE A 173 -19.82 -9.76 3.53
N ILE A 174 -19.05 -8.84 4.12
CA ILE A 174 -19.17 -7.41 3.85
C ILE A 174 -18.83 -7.10 2.39
N PHE A 175 -17.73 -7.64 1.87
CA PHE A 175 -17.32 -7.42 0.48
C PHE A 175 -18.35 -7.96 -0.52
N ASN A 176 -18.85 -9.18 -0.31
CA ASN A 176 -19.86 -9.76 -1.20
C ASN A 176 -21.14 -8.92 -1.24
N LYS A 177 -21.57 -8.37 -0.09
CA LYS A 177 -22.74 -7.49 -0.03
C LYS A 177 -22.50 -6.14 -0.71
N LEU A 178 -21.28 -5.61 -0.66
CA LEU A 178 -20.90 -4.39 -1.35
C LEU A 178 -20.91 -4.58 -2.88
N GLU A 179 -20.41 -5.71 -3.40
CA GLU A 179 -20.52 -6.02 -4.83
C GLU A 179 -21.97 -6.27 -5.26
N GLU A 180 -22.76 -7.02 -4.48
CA GLU A 180 -24.21 -7.18 -4.72
C GLU A 180 -24.94 -5.82 -4.81
N HIS A 181 -24.54 -4.85 -3.99
CA HIS A 181 -25.12 -3.51 -3.99
C HIS A 181 -24.80 -2.75 -5.30
N LEU A 182 -23.57 -2.83 -5.80
CA LEU A 182 -23.18 -2.20 -7.07
C LEU A 182 -23.88 -2.84 -8.27
N GLU A 183 -23.98 -4.17 -8.32
CA GLU A 183 -24.62 -4.90 -9.42
C GLU A 183 -26.10 -4.55 -9.59
N ARG A 184 -26.79 -4.21 -8.50
CA ARG A 184 -28.22 -3.85 -8.51
C ARG A 184 -28.49 -2.51 -9.20
N GLY A 185 -27.47 -1.69 -9.49
CA GLY A 185 -27.62 -0.40 -10.18
C GLY A 185 -28.52 0.61 -9.45
N SER A 186 -28.90 0.32 -8.20
CA SER A 186 -29.75 1.16 -7.38
C SER A 186 -28.90 2.32 -6.88
N GLY A 187 -29.01 3.49 -7.50
CA GLY A 187 -28.32 4.69 -7.06
C GLY A 187 -28.53 4.90 -5.56
N HIS A 188 -27.47 4.79 -4.78
CA HIS A 188 -27.27 5.19 -3.38
C HIS A 188 -28.37 4.91 -2.31
N GLU A 189 -29.55 4.38 -2.62
CA GLU A 189 -30.72 4.50 -1.73
C GLU A 189 -30.92 3.33 -0.77
N TYR A 190 -30.27 2.18 -0.96
CA TYR A 190 -30.36 1.09 0.02
C TYR A 190 -29.09 0.26 0.11
N LEU A 191 -28.15 0.74 0.93
CA LEU A 191 -27.10 -0.11 1.49
C LEU A 191 -27.74 -1.01 2.55
N ASP A 192 -27.38 -2.29 2.57
CA ASP A 192 -27.84 -3.22 3.60
C ASP A 192 -27.58 -2.62 4.99
N PRO A 193 -28.59 -2.50 5.87
CA PRO A 193 -28.42 -1.90 7.20
C PRO A 193 -27.30 -2.56 8.02
N GLU A 194 -27.09 -3.87 7.86
CA GLU A 194 -26.01 -4.59 8.56
C GLU A 194 -24.63 -4.17 8.04
N VAL A 195 -24.49 -4.04 6.72
CA VAL A 195 -23.25 -3.55 6.08
C VAL A 195 -22.98 -2.09 6.47
N LYS A 196 -24.03 -1.25 6.44
CA LYS A 196 -23.92 0.15 6.85
C LYS A 196 -23.48 0.25 8.31
N GLN A 197 -24.10 -0.54 9.20
CA GLN A 197 -23.75 -0.54 10.61
C GLN A 197 -22.32 -1.02 10.84
N HIS A 198 -21.90 -2.06 10.12
CA HIS A 198 -20.53 -2.55 10.21
C HIS A 198 -19.49 -1.49 9.77
N ILE A 199 -19.71 -0.81 8.64
CA ILE A 199 -18.84 0.29 8.19
C ILE A 199 -18.80 1.42 9.23
N LEU A 200 -19.95 1.75 9.85
CA LEU A 200 -19.99 2.73 10.94
C LEU A 200 -19.17 2.29 12.15
N ASP A 201 -19.21 1.02 12.51
CA ASP A 201 -18.46 0.49 13.66
C ASP A 201 -16.96 0.47 13.37
N VAL A 202 -16.53 0.17 12.13
CA VAL A 202 -15.13 0.40 11.70
C VAL A 202 -14.75 1.87 11.79
N GLY A 203 -15.63 2.79 11.39
CA GLY A 203 -15.44 4.24 11.53
C GLY A 203 -15.27 4.69 12.98
N LYS A 204 -16.09 4.18 13.90
CA LYS A 204 -15.97 4.45 15.34
C LYS A 204 -14.66 3.91 15.90
N PHE A 205 -14.26 2.71 15.48
CA PHE A 205 -12.98 2.11 15.89
C PHE A 205 -11.80 2.95 15.40
N PHE A 206 -11.83 3.41 14.15
CA PHE A 206 -10.84 4.34 13.60
C PHE A 206 -10.71 5.63 14.43
N ILE A 207 -11.83 6.25 14.84
CA ILE A 207 -11.79 7.41 15.75
C ILE A 207 -11.20 7.03 17.10
N LYS A 208 -11.70 5.95 17.71
CA LYS A 208 -11.26 5.48 19.03
C LYS A 208 -9.75 5.25 19.12
N VAL A 209 -9.15 4.61 18.11
CA VAL A 209 -7.70 4.34 18.10
C VAL A 209 -6.90 5.62 17.82
N GLY A 210 -7.36 6.44 16.87
CA GLY A 210 -6.64 7.66 16.51
C GLY A 210 -6.70 8.75 17.58
N ASP A 211 -7.71 8.76 18.44
CA ASP A 211 -7.84 9.71 19.56
C ASP A 211 -7.10 9.26 20.83
N LEU A 212 -6.34 8.16 20.78
CA LEU A 212 -5.54 7.72 21.92
C LEU A 212 -4.44 8.75 22.26
N PRO A 213 -4.18 9.03 23.56
CA PRO A 213 -3.10 9.94 23.96
C PRO A 213 -1.71 9.51 23.50
N ASN A 214 -1.49 8.20 23.32
CA ASN A 214 -0.27 7.64 22.75
C ASN A 214 -0.64 6.48 21.81
N ILE A 215 -0.30 6.63 20.54
CA ILE A 215 -0.55 5.63 19.49
C ILE A 215 0.67 4.76 19.18
N GLU A 216 1.83 5.03 19.78
CA GLU A 216 3.07 4.28 19.51
C GLU A 216 2.87 2.77 19.70
N GLY A 217 3.19 1.99 18.66
CA GLY A 217 2.98 0.54 18.61
C GLY A 217 1.55 0.11 18.22
N LYS A 218 0.64 1.05 18.01
CA LYS A 218 -0.78 0.82 17.64
C LYS A 218 -1.16 1.47 16.31
N GLU A 219 -0.20 2.05 15.58
CA GLU A 219 -0.42 2.76 14.32
C GLU A 219 -1.07 1.87 13.25
N PHE A 220 -0.80 0.56 13.30
CA PHE A 220 -1.44 -0.42 12.44
C PHE A 220 -2.95 -0.46 12.63
N TYR A 221 -3.41 -0.49 13.89
CA TYR A 221 -4.83 -0.52 14.25
C TYR A 221 -5.56 0.78 13.90
N LEU A 222 -4.83 1.86 13.58
CA LEU A 222 -5.39 3.06 12.95
C LEU A 222 -5.36 2.97 11.41
N SER A 223 -4.23 2.54 10.87
CA SER A 223 -3.95 2.58 9.43
C SER A 223 -4.79 1.56 8.64
N PHE A 224 -5.00 0.35 9.19
CA PHE A 224 -5.71 -0.70 8.46
C PHE A 224 -7.22 -0.43 8.35
N PRO A 225 -7.93 0.02 9.41
CA PRO A 225 -9.30 0.49 9.28
C PRO A 225 -9.44 1.64 8.29
N PHE A 226 -8.48 2.59 8.26
CA PHE A 226 -8.45 3.65 7.26
C PHE A 226 -8.40 3.08 5.83
N LEU A 227 -7.53 2.09 5.55
CA LEU A 227 -7.43 1.47 4.22
C LEU A 227 -8.76 0.84 3.79
N PHE A 228 -9.46 0.16 4.70
CA PHE A 228 -10.77 -0.41 4.40
C PHE A 228 -11.81 0.69 4.12
N LEU A 229 -11.89 1.72 4.97
CA LEU A 229 -12.83 2.81 4.79
C LEU A 229 -12.57 3.61 3.50
N ASP A 230 -11.30 3.83 3.18
CA ASP A 230 -10.86 4.47 1.94
C ASP A 230 -11.21 3.63 0.71
N PHE A 231 -10.98 2.31 0.79
CA PHE A 231 -11.42 1.36 -0.22
C PHE A 231 -12.94 1.43 -0.43
N VAL A 232 -13.72 1.42 0.64
CA VAL A 232 -15.18 1.50 0.58
C VAL A 232 -15.65 2.81 -0.06
N GLN A 233 -15.06 3.94 0.34
CA GLN A 233 -15.38 5.25 -0.19
C GLN A 233 -15.07 5.38 -1.69
N HIS A 234 -13.87 4.97 -2.11
CA HIS A 234 -13.43 5.10 -3.50
C HIS A 234 -14.17 4.18 -4.45
N ASN A 235 -14.49 2.96 -4.00
CA ASN A 235 -14.96 1.90 -4.89
C ASN A 235 -16.49 1.73 -4.88
N TYR A 236 -17.16 2.15 -3.81
CA TYR A 236 -18.62 2.00 -3.64
C TYR A 236 -19.32 3.35 -3.41
N GLY A 237 -18.58 4.45 -3.27
CA GLY A 237 -19.13 5.78 -3.04
C GLY A 237 -19.81 5.96 -1.67
N ILE A 238 -19.58 5.03 -0.74
CA ILE A 238 -20.15 5.07 0.61
C ILE A 238 -19.24 5.94 1.47
N ARG A 239 -19.74 7.11 1.88
CA ARG A 239 -19.00 8.07 2.70
C ARG A 239 -19.60 8.15 4.09
N LEU A 240 -18.75 8.04 5.11
CA LEU A 240 -19.09 8.39 6.48
C LEU A 240 -18.96 9.90 6.65
N ARG A 241 -19.95 10.54 7.28
CA ARG A 241 -19.96 11.99 7.57
C ARG A 241 -19.81 12.22 9.06
N ASP A 242 -19.45 13.44 9.45
CA ASP A 242 -19.34 13.82 10.87
C ASP A 242 -20.62 13.53 11.67
N GLY A 243 -21.80 13.66 11.04
CA GLY A 243 -23.08 13.35 11.68
C GLY A 243 -23.33 11.86 11.93
N ASP A 244 -22.54 10.98 11.33
CA ASP A 244 -22.68 9.52 11.44
C ASP A 244 -21.85 8.93 12.60
N LEU A 245 -20.88 9.68 13.14
CA LEU A 245 -19.91 9.20 14.11
C LEU A 245 -19.84 10.10 15.36
N VAL A 246 -19.53 9.49 16.51
CA VAL A 246 -19.31 10.22 17.76
C VAL A 246 -17.84 10.60 17.83
N GLY A 247 -17.55 11.89 17.68
CA GLY A 247 -16.22 12.47 17.64
C GLY A 247 -16.23 13.64 16.69
N HIS A 248 -15.82 14.82 17.15
CA HIS A 248 -15.74 16.00 16.28
C HIS A 248 -14.66 15.76 15.20
N ASP A 249 -14.88 16.30 14.00
CA ASP A 249 -13.92 16.37 12.89
C ASP A 249 -13.48 15.03 12.25
N PHE A 250 -14.40 14.07 12.06
CA PHE A 250 -14.08 12.82 11.33
C PHE A 250 -13.56 13.12 9.92
N GLU A 251 -14.21 14.02 9.19
CA GLU A 251 -13.77 14.38 7.82
C GLU A 251 -12.33 14.93 7.82
N ALA A 252 -11.97 15.78 8.79
CA ALA A 252 -10.60 16.31 8.90
C ALA A 252 -9.59 15.20 9.27
N LYS A 253 -9.95 14.29 10.18
CA LYS A 253 -9.13 13.13 10.57
C LYS A 253 -8.89 12.19 9.39
N PHE A 254 -9.93 11.92 8.62
CA PHE A 254 -9.87 11.06 7.43
C PHE A 254 -9.02 11.69 6.32
N GLU A 255 -9.27 12.97 6.03
CA GLU A 255 -8.51 13.74 5.02
C GLU A 255 -7.02 13.86 5.39
N ALA A 256 -6.70 13.97 6.68
CA ALA A 256 -5.32 13.99 7.15
C ALA A 256 -4.60 12.67 6.86
N MET A 257 -5.26 11.53 7.07
CA MET A 257 -4.70 10.22 6.70
C MET A 257 -4.57 10.04 5.19
N ALA A 258 -5.55 10.51 4.41
CA ALA A 258 -5.48 10.49 2.94
C ALA A 258 -4.31 11.35 2.42
N THR A 259 -4.21 12.60 2.89
CA THR A 259 -3.13 13.53 2.54
C THR A 259 -1.75 12.98 2.95
N ARG A 260 -1.63 12.43 4.17
CA ARG A 260 -0.39 11.79 4.64
C ARG A 260 -0.01 10.60 3.74
N SER A 261 -0.97 9.77 3.37
CA SER A 261 -0.75 8.61 2.50
C SER A 261 -0.26 9.04 1.12
N LEU A 262 -0.89 10.06 0.53
CA LEU A 262 -0.49 10.64 -0.75
C LEU A 262 0.92 11.23 -0.72
N ILE A 263 1.27 11.99 0.33
CA ILE A 263 2.63 12.54 0.48
C ILE A 263 3.68 11.41 0.46
N ARG A 264 3.42 10.34 1.22
CA ARG A 264 4.34 9.21 1.33
C ARG A 264 4.49 8.45 0.01
N GLU A 265 3.39 8.19 -0.66
CA GLU A 265 3.39 7.58 -1.99
C GLU A 265 4.22 8.40 -2.98
N GLU A 266 4.01 9.72 -3.01
CA GLU A 266 4.76 10.61 -3.90
C GLU A 266 6.24 10.71 -3.54
N LEU A 267 6.61 10.64 -2.26
CA LEU A 267 8.00 10.57 -1.80
C LEU A 267 8.69 9.28 -2.26
N ASP A 268 8.03 8.13 -2.14
CA ASP A 268 8.59 6.84 -2.56
C ASP A 268 8.79 6.81 -4.08
N LYS A 269 7.82 7.30 -4.85
CA LYS A 269 7.96 7.45 -6.30
C LYS A 269 9.08 8.40 -6.68
N LEU A 270 9.19 9.55 -6.01
CA LEU A 270 10.26 10.52 -6.24
C LEU A 270 11.64 9.89 -5.97
N ALA A 271 11.77 9.12 -4.90
CA ALA A 271 13.00 8.41 -4.57
C ALA A 271 13.38 7.37 -5.64
N LYS A 272 12.40 6.62 -6.14
CA LYS A 272 12.60 5.65 -7.23
C LYS A 272 13.10 6.33 -8.51
N ASP A 273 12.45 7.40 -8.95
CA ASP A 273 12.82 8.12 -10.19
C ASP A 273 14.23 8.70 -10.11
N ILE A 274 14.58 9.32 -8.99
CA ILE A 274 15.89 9.92 -8.82
C ILE A 274 16.99 8.84 -8.80
N ARG A 275 16.73 7.67 -8.21
CA ARG A 275 17.67 6.54 -8.26
C ARG A 275 17.90 6.05 -9.68
N LYS A 276 16.83 5.93 -10.47
CA LYS A 276 16.92 5.57 -11.89
C LYS A 276 17.80 6.57 -12.64
N ILE A 277 17.55 7.86 -12.48
CA ILE A 277 18.39 8.93 -13.04
C ILE A 277 19.85 8.81 -12.59
N ARG A 278 20.09 8.53 -11.31
CA ARG A 278 21.44 8.36 -10.76
C ARG A 278 22.17 7.20 -11.44
N VAL A 279 21.51 6.07 -11.64
CA VAL A 279 22.08 4.90 -12.34
C VAL A 279 22.30 5.20 -13.82
N ASP A 280 21.29 5.74 -14.51
CA ASP A 280 21.36 6.08 -15.93
C ASP A 280 22.48 7.07 -16.23
N HIS A 281 22.65 8.06 -15.35
CA HIS A 281 23.68 9.08 -15.49
C HIS A 281 25.09 8.56 -15.11
N LEU A 282 25.24 7.93 -13.95
CA LEU A 282 26.57 7.55 -13.44
C LEU A 282 27.11 6.27 -14.10
N THR A 283 26.25 5.29 -14.35
CA THR A 283 26.63 3.98 -14.88
C THR A 283 26.62 3.97 -16.39
N TYR A 284 25.53 4.44 -17.00
CA TYR A 284 25.30 4.33 -18.44
C TYR A 284 25.65 5.61 -19.22
N ARG A 285 26.00 6.71 -18.52
CA ARG A 285 26.32 8.03 -19.11
C ARG A 285 25.23 8.54 -20.05
N LEU A 286 23.98 8.19 -19.78
CA LEU A 286 22.85 8.62 -20.59
C LEU A 286 22.55 10.10 -20.35
N ASN A 287 22.07 10.77 -21.40
CA ASN A 287 21.53 12.11 -21.28
C ASN A 287 20.14 12.04 -20.62
N ILE A 288 19.98 12.77 -19.53
CA ILE A 288 18.72 12.87 -18.81
C ILE A 288 17.90 14.01 -19.44
N PRO A 289 16.67 13.76 -19.91
CA PRO A 289 15.80 14.79 -20.48
C PRO A 289 15.49 15.90 -19.46
N SER A 290 15.44 17.16 -19.92
CA SER A 290 15.07 18.30 -19.08
C SER A 290 13.66 18.19 -18.54
N GLU A 291 12.73 17.66 -19.34
CA GLU A 291 11.32 17.48 -18.97
C GLU A 291 11.18 16.56 -17.75
N LEU A 292 11.98 15.50 -17.69
CA LEU A 292 12.00 14.57 -16.56
C LEU A 292 12.52 15.27 -15.29
N CYS A 293 13.55 16.11 -15.42
CA CYS A 293 14.07 16.88 -14.30
C CYS A 293 13.07 17.92 -13.79
N ASP A 294 12.34 18.57 -14.69
CA ASP A 294 11.25 19.50 -14.35
C ASP A 294 10.06 18.79 -13.71
N GLN A 295 9.74 17.56 -14.13
CA GLN A 295 8.72 16.73 -13.47
C GLN A 295 9.12 16.41 -12.03
N ILE A 296 10.34 15.93 -11.79
CA ILE A 296 10.85 15.64 -10.43
C ILE A 296 10.81 16.89 -9.53
N THR A 297 11.21 18.04 -10.07
CA THR A 297 11.17 19.31 -9.33
C THR A 297 9.73 19.70 -8.99
N ARG A 298 8.79 19.60 -9.94
CA ARG A 298 7.36 19.91 -9.72
C ARG A 298 6.74 18.99 -8.68
N ARG A 299 7.06 17.69 -8.70
CA ARG A 299 6.56 16.71 -7.71
C ARG A 299 7.02 17.05 -6.30
N MET A 300 8.30 17.40 -6.13
CA MET A 300 8.81 17.85 -4.82
C MET A 300 8.07 19.10 -4.33
N THR A 301 7.83 20.08 -5.20
CA THR A 301 7.03 21.27 -4.85
C THR A 301 5.60 20.90 -4.44
N GLY A 302 4.98 19.94 -5.13
CA GLY A 302 3.66 19.42 -4.78
C GLY A 302 3.63 18.75 -3.41
N ILE A 303 4.63 17.91 -3.10
CA ILE A 303 4.79 17.27 -1.80
C ILE A 303 4.91 18.30 -0.68
N LEU A 304 5.73 19.34 -0.87
CA LEU A 304 5.88 20.42 0.12
C LEU A 304 4.57 21.20 0.32
N SER A 305 3.82 21.45 -0.75
CA SER A 305 2.50 22.09 -0.66
C SER A 305 1.48 21.25 0.13
N LEU A 306 1.46 19.93 -0.08
CA LEU A 306 0.61 19.01 0.68
C LEU A 306 1.01 18.95 2.15
N LYS A 307 2.32 18.89 2.44
CA LYS A 307 2.86 18.95 3.80
C LYS A 307 2.38 20.21 4.52
N ASP A 308 2.50 21.38 3.90
CA ASP A 308 2.12 22.64 4.54
C ASP A 308 0.61 22.71 4.85
N LYS A 309 -0.24 22.15 3.97
CA LYS A 309 -1.68 21.99 4.24
C LYS A 309 -1.95 21.05 5.41
N LEU A 310 -1.22 19.94 5.48
CA LEU A 310 -1.35 18.96 6.55
C LEU A 310 -0.93 19.54 7.90
N GLU A 311 0.17 20.31 7.93
CA GLU A 311 0.64 21.05 9.11
C GLU A 311 -0.37 22.07 9.60
N GLU A 312 -0.99 22.82 8.68
CA GLU A 312 -2.01 23.80 9.04
C GLU A 312 -3.26 23.12 9.60
N SER A 313 -3.73 22.05 8.97
CA SER A 313 -4.86 21.26 9.47
C SER A 313 -4.57 20.70 10.87
N ALA A 314 -3.35 20.20 11.12
CA ALA A 314 -2.92 19.68 12.41
C ALA A 314 -2.82 20.74 13.52
N ARG A 315 -2.77 22.03 13.19
CA ARG A 315 -2.85 23.12 14.17
C ARG A 315 -4.28 23.50 14.54
N ILE A 316 -5.21 23.30 13.61
CA ILE A 316 -6.62 23.69 13.76
C ILE A 316 -7.41 22.57 14.45
N HIS A 317 -7.09 21.31 14.13
CA HIS A 317 -7.83 20.14 14.57
C HIS A 317 -6.97 19.21 15.44
N GLU A 318 -7.62 18.42 16.30
CA GLU A 318 -6.97 17.37 17.10
C GLU A 318 -6.67 16.12 16.25
N ILE A 319 -5.77 16.26 15.27
CA ILE A 319 -5.48 15.22 14.25
C ILE A 319 -4.03 14.74 14.26
N HIS A 320 -3.31 14.90 15.37
CA HIS A 320 -1.88 14.61 15.45
C HIS A 320 -1.53 13.17 15.06
N ASN A 321 -2.23 12.18 15.62
CA ASN A 321 -2.01 10.76 15.34
C ASN A 321 -2.38 10.36 13.89
N TYR A 322 -3.35 11.04 13.29
CA TYR A 322 -3.79 10.81 11.91
C TYR A 322 -2.78 11.37 10.91
N SER A 323 -2.38 12.62 11.12
CA SER A 323 -1.48 13.36 10.23
C SER A 323 -0.03 12.88 10.31
N MET A 324 0.44 12.47 11.50
CA MET A 324 1.84 12.10 11.77
C MET A 324 2.85 13.07 11.12
N VAL A 325 2.58 14.37 11.23
CA VAL A 325 3.36 15.47 10.63
C VAL A 325 4.86 15.32 10.89
N ASP A 326 5.26 14.96 12.12
CA ASP A 326 6.67 14.79 12.48
C ASP A 326 7.35 13.69 11.68
N GLN A 327 6.62 12.59 11.40
CA GLN A 327 7.15 11.51 10.58
C GLN A 327 7.22 11.92 9.11
N VAL A 328 6.21 12.61 8.59
CA VAL A 328 6.24 13.19 7.23
C VAL A 328 7.44 14.13 7.07
N ASN A 329 7.69 14.97 8.07
CA ASN A 329 8.84 15.87 8.08
C ASN A 329 10.17 15.12 8.07
N LYS A 330 10.31 14.05 8.86
CA LYS A 330 11.48 13.18 8.84
C LYS A 330 11.68 12.51 7.47
N ASP A 331 10.61 12.01 6.86
CA ASP A 331 10.65 11.33 5.55
C ASP A 331 11.14 12.31 4.45
N ILE A 332 10.59 13.53 4.42
CA ILE A 332 11.00 14.61 3.49
C ILE A 332 12.45 15.06 3.74
N GLN A 333 12.82 15.26 5.01
CA GLN A 333 14.18 15.67 5.38
C GLN A 333 15.20 14.62 4.98
N SER A 334 14.90 13.34 5.16
CA SER A 334 15.81 12.28 4.77
C SER A 334 16.03 12.22 3.24
N LEU A 335 15.03 12.55 2.44
CA LEU A 335 15.21 12.63 0.99
C LEU A 335 16.05 13.87 0.61
N SER A 336 15.94 14.96 1.38
CA SER A 336 16.45 16.29 1.04
C SER A 336 17.75 16.72 1.73
N GLN A 337 18.13 16.14 2.87
CA GLN A 337 19.25 16.58 3.70
C GLN A 337 20.28 15.47 3.93
N GLY A 338 21.56 15.87 3.96
CA GLY A 338 22.74 15.00 4.13
C GLY A 338 23.70 15.07 2.93
N PRO A 339 24.99 14.72 3.09
CA PRO A 339 25.96 14.63 1.98
C PRO A 339 25.61 13.54 0.94
N HIS A 340 24.61 12.69 1.24
CA HIS A 340 24.10 11.62 0.39
C HIS A 340 22.59 11.71 0.12
N GLY A 341 21.92 12.80 0.54
CA GLY A 341 20.47 12.96 0.35
C GLY A 341 20.09 12.88 -1.13
N LEU A 342 19.17 11.98 -1.46
CA LEU A 342 18.89 11.58 -2.83
C LEU A 342 18.40 12.76 -3.69
N TYR A 343 17.47 13.56 -3.15
CA TYR A 343 16.97 14.76 -3.81
C TYR A 343 18.00 15.90 -3.82
N LYS A 344 18.84 16.00 -2.79
CA LYS A 344 19.93 16.98 -2.78
C LYS A 344 20.91 16.73 -3.93
N TRP A 345 21.34 15.49 -4.10
CA TRP A 345 22.18 15.09 -5.23
C TRP A 345 21.51 15.45 -6.57
N PHE A 346 20.23 15.14 -6.72
CA PHE A 346 19.47 15.49 -7.93
C PHE A 346 19.42 17.01 -8.17
N SER A 347 19.15 17.80 -7.12
CA SER A 347 19.08 19.26 -7.21
C SER A 347 20.42 19.85 -7.66
N ASP A 348 21.53 19.40 -7.07
CA ASP A 348 22.89 19.83 -7.44
C ASP A 348 23.21 19.44 -8.90
N PHE A 349 22.90 18.20 -9.28
CA PHE A 349 23.02 17.71 -10.67
C PHE A 349 22.23 18.58 -11.65
N TYR A 350 20.96 18.86 -11.34
CA TYR A 350 20.08 19.62 -12.25
C TYR A 350 20.51 21.08 -12.37
N ASN A 351 20.86 21.73 -11.26
CA ASN A 351 21.32 23.11 -11.24
C ASN A 351 22.66 23.30 -11.97
N SER A 352 23.56 22.30 -11.94
CA SER A 352 24.82 22.34 -12.69
C SER A 352 24.66 22.34 -14.22
N ARG A 353 23.47 21.96 -14.71
CA ARG A 353 23.15 21.86 -16.15
C ARG A 353 22.28 23.00 -16.66
N LYS A 354 21.76 23.86 -15.78
CA LYS A 354 21.06 25.07 -16.22
C LYS A 354 22.09 26.01 -16.84
N PRO A 355 21.84 26.57 -18.04
CA PRO A 355 22.70 27.61 -18.59
C PRO A 355 22.80 28.72 -17.55
N SER A 356 24.02 29.08 -17.16
CA SER A 356 24.25 30.23 -16.31
C SER A 356 23.64 31.45 -16.99
N THR A 357 22.60 32.04 -16.42
CA THR A 357 22.01 33.32 -16.87
C THR A 357 22.98 34.50 -16.72
N GLN A 358 24.24 34.27 -16.39
CA GLN A 358 25.28 35.29 -16.20
C GLN A 358 26.10 35.64 -17.46
N SER A 359 25.71 35.22 -18.67
CA SER A 359 26.39 35.65 -19.91
C SER A 359 25.49 36.29 -20.96
N LEU A 360 24.46 37.04 -20.54
CA LEU A 360 23.66 37.91 -21.42
C LEU A 360 23.86 39.41 -21.14
N GLN A 361 24.90 39.77 -20.39
CA GLN A 361 25.39 41.15 -20.30
C GLN A 361 26.93 41.13 -20.31
N ALA A 362 27.52 41.06 -21.50
CA ALA A 362 28.87 41.51 -21.79
C ALA A 362 28.95 41.94 -23.25
#